data_AF-A0A829F3S1-F1
#
_entry.id   AF-A0A829F3S1-F1
#
_cell.length_a   1.000
_cell.length_b   1.000
_cell.length_c   1.000
_cell.angle_alpha   90.00
_cell.angle_beta   90.00
_cell.angle_gamma   90.00
#
_symmetry.space_group_name_H-M   'P 1'
#
loop_
_entity.id
_entity.type
_entity.pdbx_description
1 polymer ?
#
loop_
_entity_poly.entity_id
_entity_poly.type
_entity_poly.pdbx_seq_one_letter_code
_entity_poly.pdbx_strand_id
1 'polypeptide(L)'
;MFDSIKNLVSGMTPDMKTLVQVVLYFLAFVFSLKPGFTAMKFFGDAKWGDGLKYVGAIIAIFIIPVITTVMLYTMGTKTGNDLNQKANIISALIPVVGIYLVSKFPKNELLG
;
A
#
# COMPACT_ATOMS: atom_id res chain seq x y z
N MET A 1 17.38 5.93 -6.44
CA MET A 1 16.00 6.13 -5.92
C MET A 1 15.91 5.86 -4.43
N PHE A 2 16.42 4.73 -3.95
CA PHE A 2 16.36 4.39 -2.52
C PHE A 2 17.08 5.39 -1.61
N ASP A 3 18.28 5.87 -2.00
CA ASP A 3 19.01 6.90 -1.25
C ASP A 3 18.26 8.24 -1.20
N SER A 4 17.54 8.61 -2.26
CA SER A 4 16.69 9.80 -2.29
C SER A 4 15.53 9.68 -1.30
N ILE A 5 14.89 8.50 -1.25
CA ILE A 5 13.81 8.21 -0.28
C ILE A 5 14.38 8.20 1.14
N LYS A 6 15.56 7.62 1.35
CA LYS A 6 16.24 7.60 2.64
C LYS A 6 16.53 9.01 3.15
N ASN A 7 17.11 9.86 2.31
CA ASN A 7 17.41 11.25 2.68
C ASN A 7 16.12 12.04 2.96
N LEU A 8 15.05 11.80 2.19
CA LEU A 8 13.75 12.43 2.42
C LEU A 8 13.13 12.00 3.76
N VAL A 9 13.14 10.68 4.06
CA VAL A 9 12.55 10.09 5.28
C VAL A 9 13.37 10.41 6.53
N SER A 10 14.70 10.44 6.43
CA SER A 10 15.60 10.82 7.53
C SER A 10 15.49 12.31 7.86
N GLY A 11 15.10 13.15 6.91
CA GLY A 11 14.86 14.58 7.12
C GLY A 11 13.48 14.94 7.68
N MET A 12 12.54 13.99 7.76
CA MET A 12 11.19 14.26 8.28
C MET A 12 11.17 14.29 9.82
N THR A 13 10.51 15.31 10.37
CA THR A 13 10.16 15.34 11.80
C THR A 13 9.15 14.24 12.14
N PRO A 14 9.02 13.84 13.42
CA PRO A 14 8.04 12.84 13.84
C PRO A 14 6.61 13.16 13.35
N ASP A 15 6.18 14.42 13.48
CA ASP A 15 4.84 14.86 13.09
C ASP A 15 4.59 14.72 11.58
N MET A 16 5.61 14.99 10.75
CA MET A 16 5.51 14.80 9.29
C MET A 16 5.39 13.31 8.92
N LYS A 17 6.12 12.43 9.61
CA LYS A 17 6.02 10.98 9.39
C LYS A 17 4.62 10.46 9.73
N THR A 18 4.07 10.92 10.84
CA THR A 18 2.69 10.59 11.24
C THR A 18 1.68 11.12 10.24
N LEU A 19 1.83 12.36 9.75
CA LEU A 19 0.95 12.93 8.74
C LEU A 19 0.95 12.11 7.43
N VAL A 20 2.14 11.75 6.94
CA VAL A 20 2.28 10.90 5.74
C VAL A 20 1.61 9.54 5.96
N GLN A 21 1.79 8.93 7.12
CA GLN A 21 1.15 7.67 7.47
C GLN A 21 -0.37 7.80 7.44
N VAL A 22 -0.94 8.82 8.09
CA VAL A 22 -2.39 9.07 8.14
C VAL A 22 -2.95 9.23 6.73
N VAL A 23 -2.31 10.03 5.88
CA VAL A 23 -2.74 10.23 4.49
C VAL A 23 -2.71 8.92 3.69
N LEU A 24 -1.65 8.12 3.84
CA LEU A 24 -1.53 6.85 3.11
C LEU A 24 -2.57 5.82 3.56
N TYR A 25 -2.82 5.69 4.86
CA TYR A 25 -3.86 4.79 5.37
C TYR A 25 -5.26 5.27 5.02
N PHE A 26 -5.49 6.58 5.00
CA PHE A 26 -6.76 7.15 4.56
C PHE A 26 -7.02 6.84 3.08
N LEU A 27 -6.03 7.05 2.21
CA LEU A 27 -6.14 6.69 0.80
C LEU A 27 -6.37 5.19 0.61
N ALA A 28 -5.60 4.34 1.30
CA ALA A 28 -5.77 2.89 1.25
C ALA A 28 -7.19 2.48 1.68
N PHE A 29 -7.71 3.09 2.74
CA PHE A 29 -9.08 2.89 3.19
C PHE A 29 -10.08 3.25 2.08
N VAL A 30 -10.00 4.44 1.49
CA VAL A 30 -10.89 4.89 0.41
C VAL A 30 -10.84 3.93 -0.79
N PHE A 31 -9.65 3.53 -1.24
CA PHE A 31 -9.48 2.58 -2.35
C PHE A 31 -9.99 1.17 -1.99
N SER A 32 -9.97 0.79 -0.71
CA SER A 32 -10.46 -0.52 -0.26
C SER A 32 -11.99 -0.61 -0.17
N LEU A 33 -12.71 0.52 -0.16
CA LEU A 33 -14.17 0.52 -0.02
C LEU A 33 -14.87 -0.24 -1.14
N LYS A 34 -14.58 0.09 -2.40
CA LYS A 34 -15.19 -0.56 -3.57
C LYS A 34 -14.96 -2.08 -3.59
N PRO A 35 -13.72 -2.59 -3.52
CA PRO A 35 -13.50 -4.03 -3.43
C PRO A 35 -14.06 -4.64 -2.13
N GLY A 36 -14.13 -3.88 -1.03
CA GLY A 36 -14.77 -4.30 0.22
C GLY A 36 -16.27 -4.60 0.06
N PHE A 37 -17.02 -3.66 -0.51
CA PHE A 37 -18.45 -3.87 -0.79
C PHE A 37 -18.68 -5.01 -1.78
N THR A 38 -17.84 -5.11 -2.82
CA THR A 38 -17.91 -6.20 -3.78
C THR A 38 -17.61 -7.55 -3.14
N ALA A 39 -16.57 -7.65 -2.29
CA ALA A 39 -16.27 -8.88 -1.56
C ALA A 39 -17.45 -9.33 -0.70
N MET A 40 -18.04 -8.42 0.06
CA MET A 40 -19.22 -8.70 0.90
C MET A 40 -20.40 -9.21 0.07
N LYS A 41 -20.65 -8.61 -1.10
CA LYS A 41 -21.70 -9.09 -2.02
C LYS A 41 -21.43 -10.51 -2.50
N PHE A 42 -20.21 -10.81 -2.95
CA PHE A 42 -19.86 -12.16 -3.42
C PHE A 42 -19.93 -13.22 -2.31
N PHE A 43 -19.58 -12.87 -1.07
CA PHE A 43 -19.76 -13.78 0.07
C PHE A 43 -21.24 -14.00 0.40
N GLY A 44 -22.07 -12.96 0.32
CA GLY A 44 -23.52 -13.06 0.46
C GLY A 44 -24.16 -13.98 -0.59
N ASP A 45 -23.64 -13.95 -1.82
CA ASP A 45 -24.08 -14.80 -2.92
C ASP A 45 -23.47 -16.23 -2.90
N ALA A 46 -22.82 -16.63 -1.80
CA ALA A 46 -22.09 -17.90 -1.64
C ALA A 46 -20.98 -18.15 -2.70
N LYS A 47 -20.52 -17.10 -3.38
CA LYS A 47 -19.43 -17.13 -4.36
C LYS A 47 -18.09 -16.85 -3.69
N TRP A 48 -17.69 -17.74 -2.78
CA TRP A 48 -16.49 -17.60 -1.95
C TRP A 48 -15.20 -17.39 -2.75
N GLY A 49 -15.04 -18.12 -3.86
CA GLY A 49 -13.85 -18.01 -4.71
C GLY A 49 -13.67 -16.62 -5.34
N ASP A 50 -14.77 -15.95 -5.69
CA ASP A 50 -14.71 -14.59 -6.23
C ASP A 50 -14.60 -13.56 -5.10
N GLY A 51 -15.28 -13.76 -3.97
CA GLY A 51 -15.14 -12.92 -2.78
C GLY A 51 -13.70 -12.84 -2.29
N LEU A 52 -12.98 -13.97 -2.26
CA LEU A 52 -11.57 -14.04 -1.87
C LEU A 52 -10.64 -13.24 -2.81
N LYS A 53 -10.96 -13.11 -4.10
CA LYS A 53 -10.17 -12.28 -5.02
C LYS A 53 -10.23 -10.81 -4.64
N TYR A 54 -11.41 -10.33 -4.23
CA TYR A 54 -11.58 -8.96 -3.78
C TYR A 54 -10.94 -8.72 -2.41
N VAL A 55 -10.99 -9.70 -1.50
CA VAL A 55 -10.20 -9.65 -0.26
C VAL A 55 -8.70 -9.55 -0.57
N GLY A 56 -8.20 -10.33 -1.53
CA GLY A 56 -6.81 -10.22 -1.99
C GLY A 56 -6.47 -8.84 -2.56
N ALA A 57 -7.40 -8.21 -3.29
CA ALA A 57 -7.23 -6.84 -3.79
C ALA A 57 -7.15 -5.81 -2.65
N ILE A 58 -7.98 -5.95 -1.61
CA ILE A 58 -7.91 -5.11 -0.39
C ILE A 58 -6.54 -5.27 0.26
N ILE A 59 -6.07 -6.52 0.47
CA ILE A 59 -4.75 -6.78 1.05
C ILE A 59 -3.66 -6.09 0.22
N ALA A 60 -3.71 -6.19 -1.11
CA ALA A 60 -2.73 -5.56 -2.00
C ALA A 60 -2.69 -4.03 -1.87
N ILE A 61 -3.83 -3.37 -1.64
CA ILE A 61 -3.90 -1.92 -1.41
C ILE A 61 -3.15 -1.51 -0.13
N PHE A 62 -3.27 -2.31 0.94
CA PHE A 62 -2.63 -2.00 2.23
C PHE A 62 -1.13 -2.33 2.29
N ILE A 63 -0.57 -3.04 1.31
CA ILE A 63 0.87 -3.34 1.25
C ILE A 63 1.71 -2.06 1.25
N ILE A 64 1.32 -1.04 0.48
CA ILE A 64 2.08 0.20 0.34
C ILE A 64 2.14 0.98 1.67
N PRO A 65 1.02 1.32 2.34
CA PRO A 65 1.05 2.00 3.64
C PRO A 65 1.87 1.25 4.70
N VAL A 66 1.76 -0.09 4.75
CA VAL A 66 2.50 -0.91 5.72
C VAL A 66 4.00 -0.82 5.47
N ILE A 67 4.43 -0.98 4.22
CA ILE A 67 5.83 -0.87 3.82
C ILE A 67 6.38 0.53 4.13
N THR A 68 5.64 1.58 3.78
CA THR A 68 6.06 2.95 4.04
C THR A 68 6.16 3.21 5.55
N THR A 69 5.21 2.72 6.34
CA THR A 69 5.26 2.80 7.82
C THR A 69 6.53 2.16 8.36
N VAL A 70 6.80 0.92 7.95
CA VAL A 70 8.02 0.22 8.36
C VAL A 70 9.25 1.04 7.99
N MET A 71 9.34 1.58 6.77
CA MET A 71 10.47 2.43 6.38
C MET A 71 10.58 3.71 7.22
N LEU A 72 9.49 4.42 7.47
CA LEU A 72 9.47 5.68 8.24
C LEU A 72 9.99 5.51 9.67
N TYR A 73 9.65 4.40 10.32
CA TYR A 73 9.98 4.14 11.73
C TYR A 73 11.22 3.27 11.94
N THR A 74 11.67 2.51 10.92
CA THR A 74 12.85 1.65 11.06
C THR A 74 14.10 2.19 10.34
N MET A 75 13.97 3.10 9.37
CA MET A 75 15.15 3.71 8.72
C MET A 75 16.04 4.42 9.74
N GLY A 76 17.32 3.99 9.80
CA GLY A 76 18.32 4.51 10.73
C GLY A 76 18.54 3.67 12.00
N THR A 77 17.72 2.64 12.22
CA THR A 77 17.93 1.63 13.29
C THR A 77 18.71 0.42 12.78
N LYS A 78 19.27 -0.40 13.67
CA LYS A 78 19.93 -1.67 13.29
C LYS A 78 19.02 -2.57 12.45
N THR A 79 17.73 -2.64 12.78
CA THR A 79 16.68 -3.35 12.01
C THR A 79 16.45 -2.73 10.63
N GLY A 80 16.58 -1.40 10.50
CA GLY A 80 16.51 -0.70 9.22
C GLY A 80 17.65 -1.00 8.26
N ASN A 81 18.83 -1.36 8.76
CA ASN A 81 19.97 -1.71 7.90
C ASN A 81 19.80 -3.07 7.22
N ASP A 82 19.19 -4.06 7.88
CA ASP A 82 18.79 -5.33 7.24
C ASP A 82 17.64 -5.14 6.25
N LEU A 83 16.71 -4.23 6.56
CA LEU A 83 15.63 -3.86 5.66
C LEU A 83 16.13 -3.09 4.44
N ASN A 84 17.17 -2.25 4.53
CA ASN A 84 17.79 -1.59 3.38
C ASN A 84 18.29 -2.59 2.32
N GLN A 85 18.80 -3.74 2.75
CA GLN A 85 19.23 -4.82 1.86
C GLN A 85 18.04 -5.48 1.14
N LYS A 86 16.89 -5.61 1.82
CA LYS A 86 15.62 -6.12 1.24
C LYS A 86 14.82 -5.05 0.49
N ALA A 87 15.07 -3.77 0.75
CA ALA A 87 14.32 -2.65 0.21
C ALA A 87 14.58 -2.40 -1.28
N ASN A 88 15.69 -2.91 -1.83
CA ASN A 88 15.87 -2.98 -3.29
C ASN A 88 14.80 -3.84 -3.99
N ILE A 89 14.26 -4.86 -3.30
CA ILE A 89 13.15 -5.68 -3.82
C ILE A 89 11.81 -4.97 -3.59
N ILE A 90 11.66 -4.31 -2.45
CA ILE A 90 10.42 -3.62 -2.07
C ILE A 90 10.18 -2.33 -2.90
N SER A 91 11.23 -1.57 -3.17
CA SER A 91 11.16 -0.38 -4.04
C SER A 91 10.84 -0.71 -5.49
N ALA A 92 11.11 -1.95 -5.94
CA ALA A 92 10.66 -2.46 -7.23
C ALA A 92 9.17 -2.88 -7.21
N LEU A 93 8.64 -3.30 -6.04
CA LEU A 93 7.24 -3.69 -5.86
C LEU A 93 6.28 -2.49 -5.82
N ILE A 94 6.68 -1.34 -5.29
CA ILE A 94 5.80 -0.16 -5.17
C ILE A 94 5.32 0.35 -6.55
N PRO A 95 6.18 0.53 -7.57
CA PRO A 95 5.75 0.86 -8.93
C PRO A 95 4.94 -0.26 -9.57
N VAL A 96 5.31 -1.52 -9.37
CA VAL A 96 4.63 -2.67 -9.99
C VAL A 96 3.22 -2.85 -9.44
N VAL A 97 3.01 -2.71 -8.14
CA VAL A 97 1.67 -2.75 -7.52
C VAL A 97 0.87 -1.51 -7.91
N GLY A 98 1.48 -0.32 -7.94
CA GLY A 98 0.81 0.89 -8.43
C GLY A 98 0.37 0.78 -9.89
N ILE A 99 1.24 0.27 -10.77
CA ILE A 99 0.93 0.01 -12.18
C ILE A 99 -0.12 -1.10 -12.30
N TYR A 100 -0.05 -2.17 -11.50
CA TYR A 100 -1.05 -3.24 -11.51
C TYR A 100 -2.43 -2.73 -11.10
N LEU A 101 -2.52 -1.91 -10.04
CA LEU A 101 -3.78 -1.31 -9.61
C LEU A 101 -4.32 -0.34 -10.67
N VAL A 102 -3.48 0.47 -11.32
CA VAL A 102 -3.92 1.41 -12.39
C VAL A 102 -4.27 0.70 -13.70
N SER A 103 -3.59 -0.40 -14.03
CA SER A 103 -3.81 -1.16 -15.28
C SER A 103 -4.96 -2.15 -15.21
N LYS A 104 -5.24 -2.74 -14.04
CA LYS A 104 -6.39 -3.64 -13.85
C LYS A 104 -7.68 -2.93 -13.42
N PHE A 105 -7.59 -1.72 -12.87
CA PHE A 105 -8.73 -0.86 -12.61
C PHE A 105 -8.66 0.38 -13.52
N PRO A 106 -8.95 0.22 -14.83
CA PRO A 106 -8.93 1.33 -15.77
C PRO A 106 -9.89 2.44 -15.31
N LYS A 107 -9.50 3.69 -15.57
CA LYS A 107 -10.15 4.95 -15.17
C LYS A 107 -11.67 5.02 -15.44
N ASN A 108 -12.20 4.15 -16.29
CA ASN A 108 -13.60 4.15 -16.71
C ASN A 108 -14.55 3.60 -15.64
N GLU A 109 -14.05 2.94 -14.59
CA GLU A 109 -14.87 2.50 -13.44
C GLU A 109 -14.69 3.34 -12.16
N LEU A 110 -13.93 4.44 -12.24
CA LEU A 110 -13.71 5.37 -11.13
C LEU A 110 -14.60 6.62 -11.22
N LEU A 111 -15.43 6.74 -12.27
CA LEU A 111 -16.31 7.88 -12.54
C LEU A 111 -17.74 7.48 -12.97
N GLY A 112 -18.20 6.28 -12.58
CA GLY A 112 -19.57 5.81 -12.80
C GLY A 112 -20.25 5.44 -11.49
#